data_AF-A0A7V9GIG6-F1
#
_entry.id   AF-A0A7V9GIG6-F1
#
_cell.length_a   1.000
_cell.length_b   1.000
_cell.length_c   1.000
_cell.angle_alpha   90.00
_cell.angle_beta   90.00
_cell.angle_gamma   90.00
#
_symmetry.space_group_name_H-M   'P 1'
#
loop_
_entity.id
_entity.type
_entity.pdbx_description
1 polymer ?
#
loop_
_entity_poly.entity_id
_entity_poly.type
_entity_poly.pdbx_seq_one_letter_code
_entity_poly.pdbx_strand_id
1 'polypeptide(L)' 'MPSIGLVLGAGGVVGSAWHAGVLAALETATGWDARDAAVVVGTSAGSVVTASLRAGLS' A
#
# COMPACT_ATOMS: atom_id res chain seq x y z
N MET A 1 4.11 18.52 -6.69
CA MET A 1 3.28 17.58 -5.90
C MET A 1 4.08 17.17 -4.67
N PRO A 2 3.43 16.92 -3.52
CA PRO A 2 4.14 16.44 -2.33
C PRO A 2 4.75 15.06 -2.60
N SER A 3 5.92 14.79 -1.99
CA SER A 3 6.51 13.45 -1.96
C SER A 3 5.89 12.65 -0.82
N ILE A 4 5.26 11.51 -1.11
CA ILE A 4 4.56 10.67 -0.12
C ILE A 4 5.41 9.45 0.24
N GLY A 5 5.54 9.18 1.54
CA GLY A 5 6.02 7.91 2.07
C GLY A 5 4.85 7.07 2.59
N LEU A 6 4.80 5.79 2.21
CA LEU A 6 3.75 4.85 2.60
C LEU A 6 4.30 3.77 3.55
N VAL A 7 3.66 3.59 4.70
CA VAL A 7 4.03 2.56 5.68
C VAL A 7 2.85 1.61 5.90
N LEU A 8 3.06 0.32 5.63
CA LEU A 8 2.06 -0.73 5.75
C LEU A 8 2.43 -1.66 6.92
N GLY A 9 1.83 -1.39 8.09
CA GLY A 9 2.00 -2.20 9.30
C GLY A 9 0.78 -3.05 9.57
N ALA A 10 0.87 -4.37 9.35
CA ALA A 10 -0.19 -5.32 9.70
C ALA A 10 0.34 -6.78 9.76
N GLY A 11 -0.47 -7.68 10.32
CA GLY A 11 -0.15 -9.11 10.43
C GLY A 11 -1.21 -10.01 9.79
N GLY A 12 -0.75 -11.14 9.24
CA GLY A 12 -1.61 -12.21 8.70
C GLY A 12 -2.43 -11.83 7.47
N VAL A 13 -3.30 -12.77 7.06
CA VAL A 13 -4.16 -12.60 5.88
C VAL A 13 -5.16 -11.45 6.03
N VAL A 14 -5.64 -11.21 7.27
CA VAL A 14 -6.54 -10.10 7.59
C VAL A 14 -5.86 -8.75 7.34
N GLY A 15 -4.58 -8.61 7.73
CA GLY A 15 -3.82 -7.39 7.46
C GLY A 15 -3.68 -7.08 5.97
N SER A 16 -3.49 -8.11 5.14
CA SER A 16 -3.41 -7.95 3.68
C SER A 16 -4.75 -7.48 3.10
N ALA A 17 -5.87 -8.05 3.55
CA ALA A 17 -7.20 -7.65 3.12
C ALA A 17 -7.52 -6.19 3.52
N TRP A 18 -7.12 -5.77 4.73
CA TRP A 18 -7.25 -4.38 5.16
C TRP A 18 -6.44 -3.42 4.29
N HIS A 19 -5.18 -3.74 3.99
CA HIS A 19 -4.38 -2.92 3.09
C HIS A 19 -5.04 -2.78 1.71
N ALA A 20 -5.51 -3.88 1.11
CA ALA A 20 -6.18 -3.83 -0.19
C ALA A 20 -7.40 -2.89 -0.17
N GLY A 21 -8.26 -3.00 0.84
CA GLY A 21 -9.44 -2.13 0.96
C GLY A 21 -9.10 -0.66 1.18
N VAL A 22 -8.12 -0.36 2.04
CA VAL A 22 -7.71 1.02 2.33
C VAL A 22 -7.05 1.67 1.10
N LEU A 23 -6.16 0.94 0.41
CA LEU A 23 -5.48 1.47 -0.77
C LEU A 23 -6.46 1.73 -1.92
N ALA A 24 -7.40 0.82 -2.16
CA ALA A 24 -8.46 1.02 -3.15
C ALA A 24 -9.34 2.23 -2.80
N ALA A 25 -9.69 2.41 -1.52
CA ALA A 25 -10.47 3.56 -1.07
C ALA A 25 -9.69 4.88 -1.21
N LEU A 26 -8.39 4.90 -0.92
CA LEU A 26 -7.53 6.07 -1.10
C LEU A 26 -7.43 6.47 -2.57
N GLU A 27 -7.18 5.51 -3.46
CA GLU A 27 -7.15 5.76 -4.91
C GLU A 27 -8.49 6.32 -5.38
N THR A 28 -9.60 5.70 -4.98
CA THR A 28 -10.96 6.16 -5.34
C THR A 28 -11.23 7.59 -4.87
N ALA A 29 -10.83 7.93 -3.63
CA ALA A 29 -11.14 9.21 -3.02
C ALA A 29 -10.23 10.36 -3.49
N THR A 30 -9.01 10.05 -3.91
CA THR A 30 -7.96 11.06 -4.14
C THR A 30 -7.36 11.03 -5.54
N GLY A 31 -7.57 9.95 -6.30
CA GLY A 31 -6.86 9.67 -7.54
C GLY A 31 -5.37 9.34 -7.33
N TRP A 32 -4.90 9.21 -6.09
CA TRP A 32 -3.51 8.88 -5.80
C TRP A 32 -3.28 7.37 -5.82
N ASP A 33 -2.38 6.95 -6.71
CA ASP A 33 -1.91 5.58 -6.78
C ASP A 33 -0.81 5.33 -5.73
N ALA A 34 -1.00 4.32 -4.90
CA ALA A 34 -0.05 3.93 -3.88
C ALA A 34 1.33 3.53 -4.45
N ARG A 35 1.38 3.14 -5.72
CA ARG A 35 2.63 2.83 -6.45
C ARG A 35 3.49 4.08 -6.68
N ASP A 36 2.88 5.26 -6.72
CA ASP A 36 3.57 6.56 -6.88
C ASP A 36 4.24 7.05 -5.59
N ALA A 37 4.08 6.33 -4.46
CA ALA A 37 4.82 6.63 -3.24
C ALA A 37 6.34 6.63 -3.50
N ALA A 38 7.03 7.67 -3.05
CA ALA A 38 8.47 7.80 -3.20
C ALA A 38 9.20 6.68 -2.44
N VAL A 39 8.68 6.32 -1.26
CA VAL A 39 9.18 5.23 -0.42
C VAL A 39 7.99 4.42 0.09
N VAL A 40 8.14 3.09 0.08
CA VAL A 40 7.15 2.18 0.68
C VAL A 40 7.87 1.23 1.64
N VAL A 41 7.36 1.12 2.86
CA VAL A 41 7.89 0.23 3.90
C VAL A 41 6.77 -0.69 4.39
N GLY A 42 7.03 -1.99 4.44
CA GLY A 42 6.07 -2.98 4.90
C GLY A 42 6.71 -4.01 5.82
N THR A 43 5.98 -4.44 6.86
CA THR A 43 6.41 -5.52 7.77
C THR A 43 5.35 -6.62 7.83
N SER A 44 5.76 -7.89 7.86
CA SER A 44 4.88 -9.07 7.89
C SER A 44 3.88 -9.07 6.72
N ALA A 45 2.57 -8.95 6.96
CA ALA A 45 1.59 -8.85 5.87
C ALA A 45 1.86 -7.62 4.98
N GLY A 46 2.31 -6.53 5.59
CA GLY A 46 2.72 -5.33 4.87
C GLY A 46 3.87 -5.56 3.90
N SER A 47 4.85 -6.40 4.22
CA SER A 47 6.00 -6.61 3.31
C SER A 47 5.58 -7.29 2.01
N VAL A 48 4.57 -8.18 2.07
CA VAL A 48 3.99 -8.81 0.88
C VAL A 48 3.27 -7.77 0.02
N VAL A 49 2.39 -6.96 0.63
CA VAL A 49 1.64 -5.92 -0.10
C VAL A 49 2.57 -4.88 -0.71
N THR A 50 3.57 -4.40 0.04
CA THR A 50 4.57 -3.45 -0.45
C THR A 50 5.37 -4.01 -1.63
N ALA A 51 5.76 -5.30 -1.57
CA ALA A 51 6.44 -5.96 -2.68
C ALA A 51 5.54 -6.04 -3.92
N SER A 52 4.26 -6.39 -3.75
CA SER A 52 3.27 -6.41 -4.84
C SER A 52 3.09 -5.04 -5.50
N LEU A 53 2.94 -3.97 -4.70
CA LEU A 53 2.84 -2.59 -5.21
C LEU A 53 4.07 -2.22 -6.03
N ARG A 54 5.28 -2.53 -5.55
CA ARG A 54 6.52 -2.26 -6.29
C ARG A 54 6.73 -3.15 -7.50
N ALA A 55 6.05 -4.29 -7.58
CA ALA A 55 5.97 -5.11 -8.78
C ALA A 55 4.93 -4.58 -9.80
N GLY A 56 4.23 -3.48 -9.49
CA GLY A 56 3.23 -2.87 -10.36
C GLY A 56 1.81 -3.42 -10.20
N LEU A 57 1.58 -4.30 -9.21
CA LEU A 57 0.27 -4.87 -8.93
C LEU A 57 -0.62 -3.89 -8.16
N SER A 58 -1.93 -4.00 -8.38
CA SER A 58 -2.98 -3.18 -7.77
C SER A 58 -4.15 -4.04 -7.31
#